data_AF-A0A7S0H7W7-F1
#
_entry.id   AF-A0A7S0H7W7-F1
#
_cell.length_a   1.000
_cell.length_b   1.000
_cell.length_c   1.000
_cell.angle_alpha   90.00
_cell.angle_beta   90.00
_cell.angle_gamma   90.00
#
_symmetry.space_group_name_H-M   'P 1'
#
loop_
_entity.id
_entity.type
_entity.pdbx_description
1 polymer ?
#
loop_
_entity_poly.entity_id
_entity_poly.type
_entity_poly.pdbx_seq_one_letter_code
_entity_poly.pdbx_strand_id
1 'polypeptide(L)'
;APEGLKEAIITGGLAPIDEGCTADEVYRATYERAAARSERFYQKYPQHVDTIREIVRMLDMEPQKLPGGGTLTARRFLQLGLCLGSGSGFEHMHYLLEDPWLRTSDPAGGRRFSYRFLKAVEDEMSYETNPLYAIAHESIYCSGAGASRWSAQRIMQEKKEFDYKEKLRDPKGKIFFTAEHIFDWMYEDYLHLQGLRPVAALLASKQEWTKLYDKEKLNACKVPTAAAVYYDDMYVERALSEQTAQEIGCLAGATPIKTWITNEYQHSAIRDDGYRVLDVLLGMLRGNKQIPS
;
A
#
# COMPACT_ATOMS: atom_id res chain seq x y z
N ALA A 1 -0.84 23.42 -19.69
CA ALA A 1 -0.32 24.47 -18.78
C ALA A 1 -1.45 24.83 -17.79
N PRO A 2 -1.14 25.12 -16.51
CA PRO A 2 -2.13 25.21 -15.43
C PRO A 2 -3.23 26.26 -15.64
N GLU A 3 -2.97 27.28 -16.46
CA GLU A 3 -3.93 28.32 -16.88
C GLU A 3 -5.15 27.77 -17.63
N GLY A 4 -5.10 26.53 -18.11
CA GLY A 4 -6.25 25.86 -18.73
C GLY A 4 -7.13 25.07 -17.74
N LEU A 5 -6.75 24.98 -16.47
CA LEU A 5 -7.47 24.21 -15.46
C LEU A 5 -8.43 25.12 -14.67
N LYS A 6 -9.70 24.73 -14.61
CA LYS A 6 -10.71 25.41 -13.80
C LYS A 6 -10.58 25.08 -12.32
N GLU A 7 -10.45 23.80 -12.01
CA GLU A 7 -10.37 23.25 -10.66
C GLU A 7 -9.71 21.86 -10.71
N ALA A 8 -9.08 21.43 -9.61
CA ALA A 8 -8.42 20.13 -9.49
C ALA A 8 -8.91 19.37 -8.25
N ILE A 9 -9.11 18.07 -8.39
CA ILE A 9 -9.54 17.17 -7.31
C ILE A 9 -8.51 16.07 -7.17
N ILE A 10 -8.10 15.80 -5.92
CA ILE A 10 -7.16 14.75 -5.58
C ILE A 10 -7.81 13.82 -4.56
N THR A 11 -7.71 12.51 -4.77
CA THR A 11 -8.26 11.49 -3.88
C THR A 11 -7.17 10.49 -3.54
N GLY A 12 -7.12 10.01 -2.30
CA GLY A 12 -6.06 9.07 -1.88
C GLY A 12 -4.83 9.76 -1.30
N GLY A 13 -4.98 10.93 -0.69
CA GLY A 13 -3.88 11.68 -0.07
C GLY A 13 -3.05 12.48 -1.07
N LEU A 14 -1.96 13.06 -0.57
CA LEU A 14 -1.02 13.88 -1.34
C LEU A 14 0.37 13.27 -1.24
N ALA A 15 1.05 13.14 -2.39
CA ALA A 15 2.41 12.64 -2.45
C ALA A 15 3.38 13.68 -1.85
N PRO A 16 4.43 13.25 -1.13
CA PRO A 16 5.46 14.17 -0.65
C PRO A 16 6.16 14.86 -1.82
N ILE A 17 6.30 16.18 -1.73
CA ILE A 17 6.94 17.02 -2.76
C ILE A 17 8.30 17.58 -2.34
N ASP A 18 8.72 17.33 -1.10
CA ASP A 18 10.03 17.75 -0.61
C ASP A 18 11.14 16.83 -1.18
N GLU A 19 12.23 17.43 -1.66
CA GLU A 19 13.41 16.70 -2.15
C GLU A 19 14.11 15.91 -1.04
N GLY A 20 13.96 16.33 0.22
CA GLY A 20 14.41 15.58 1.39
C GLY A 20 13.56 14.34 1.69
N CYS A 21 12.31 14.30 1.21
CA CYS A 21 11.41 13.18 1.47
C CYS A 21 11.64 12.01 0.53
N THR A 22 12.60 11.16 0.93
CA THR A 22 13.00 9.97 0.16
C THR A 22 12.00 8.82 0.32
N ALA A 23 12.10 7.82 -0.57
CA ALA A 23 11.37 6.55 -0.43
C ALA A 23 11.57 5.91 0.95
N ASP A 24 12.75 6.04 1.56
CA ASP A 24 13.05 5.49 2.88
C ASP A 24 12.19 6.13 3.97
N GLU A 25 11.92 7.44 3.88
CA GLU A 25 11.07 8.14 4.85
C GLU A 25 9.60 7.74 4.69
N VAL A 26 9.12 7.66 3.45
CA VAL A 26 7.77 7.19 3.16
C VAL A 26 7.57 5.78 3.70
N TYR A 27 8.47 4.85 3.41
CA TYR A 27 8.33 3.48 3.87
C TYR A 27 8.49 3.31 5.37
N ARG A 28 9.32 4.12 6.05
CA ARG A 28 9.36 4.11 7.52
C ARG A 28 7.98 4.42 8.10
N ALA A 29 7.29 5.43 7.57
CA ALA A 29 5.95 5.81 7.99
C ALA A 29 4.90 4.75 7.62
N THR A 30 4.88 4.26 6.37
CA THR A 30 3.85 3.31 5.93
C THR A 30 4.00 1.93 6.59
N TYR A 31 5.21 1.50 6.97
CA TYR A 31 5.38 0.30 7.79
C TYR A 31 4.82 0.45 9.20
N GLU A 32 4.88 1.63 9.81
CA GLU A 32 4.20 1.89 11.09
C GLU A 32 2.68 1.77 10.94
N ARG A 33 2.12 2.30 9.84
CA ARG A 33 0.70 2.12 9.51
C ARG A 33 0.34 0.66 9.26
N ALA A 34 1.18 -0.08 8.53
CA ALA A 34 0.97 -1.50 8.27
C ALA A 34 1.00 -2.35 9.55
N ALA A 35 1.91 -2.05 10.49
CA ALA A 35 1.97 -2.71 11.79
C ALA A 35 0.73 -2.40 12.63
N ALA A 36 0.36 -1.12 12.74
CA ALA A 36 -0.85 -0.70 13.47
C ALA A 36 -2.12 -1.31 12.87
N ARG A 37 -2.22 -1.39 11.54
CA ARG A 37 -3.36 -1.98 10.84
C ARG A 37 -3.42 -3.50 11.03
N SER A 38 -2.28 -4.19 10.98
CA SER A 38 -2.18 -5.62 11.30
C SER A 38 -2.63 -5.91 12.73
N GLU A 39 -2.22 -5.08 13.69
CA GLU A 39 -2.66 -5.20 15.09
C GLU A 39 -4.17 -5.03 15.25
N ARG A 40 -4.76 -4.01 14.59
CA ARG A 40 -6.22 -3.81 14.60
C ARG A 40 -6.97 -4.99 13.97
N PHE A 41 -6.42 -5.58 12.91
CA PHE A 41 -7.01 -6.78 12.31
C PHE A 41 -7.05 -7.94 13.33
N TYR A 42 -5.95 -8.19 14.04
CA TYR A 42 -5.90 -9.22 15.08
C TYR A 42 -6.77 -8.90 16.31
N GLN A 43 -6.94 -7.63 16.66
CA GLN A 43 -7.88 -7.24 17.73
C GLN A 43 -9.33 -7.58 17.35
N LYS A 44 -9.70 -7.40 16.08
CA LYS A 44 -11.04 -7.72 15.58
C LYS A 44 -11.24 -9.22 15.37
N TYR A 45 -10.22 -9.93 14.87
CA TYR A 45 -10.26 -11.36 14.55
C TYR A 45 -9.09 -12.12 15.20
N PRO A 46 -9.09 -12.29 16.53
CA PRO A 46 -7.99 -12.90 17.27
C PRO A 46 -7.71 -14.36 16.87
N GLN A 47 -8.73 -15.08 16.41
CA GLN A 47 -8.60 -16.47 15.92
C GLN A 47 -7.63 -16.59 14.73
N HIS A 48 -7.45 -15.52 13.96
CA HIS A 48 -6.60 -15.56 12.76
C HIS A 48 -5.11 -15.50 13.08
N VAL A 49 -4.71 -15.19 14.32
CA VAL A 49 -3.31 -15.28 14.74
C VAL A 49 -2.76 -16.69 14.51
N ASP A 50 -3.47 -17.72 14.96
CA ASP A 50 -3.01 -19.11 14.84
C ASP A 50 -3.10 -19.61 13.40
N THR A 51 -4.20 -19.31 12.70
CA THR A 51 -4.39 -19.66 11.29
C THR A 51 -3.27 -19.09 10.42
N ILE A 52 -2.98 -17.79 10.54
CA ILE A 52 -1.92 -17.14 9.74
C ILE A 52 -0.56 -17.72 10.08
N ARG A 53 -0.26 -17.97 11.36
CA ARG A 53 1.00 -18.62 11.76
C ARG A 53 1.15 -20.01 11.16
N GLU A 54 0.06 -20.80 11.13
CA GLU A 54 0.06 -22.13 10.50
C GLU A 54 0.30 -22.03 8.99
N ILE A 55 -0.41 -21.14 8.28
CA ILE A 55 -0.23 -20.88 6.85
C ILE A 55 1.23 -20.49 6.56
N VAL A 56 1.75 -19.48 7.26
CA VAL A 56 3.10 -18.95 7.03
C VAL A 56 4.16 -20.01 7.34
N ARG A 57 3.99 -20.81 8.40
CA ARG A 57 4.90 -21.92 8.72
C ARG A 57 4.92 -22.95 7.58
N MET A 58 3.76 -23.36 7.09
CA MET A 58 3.67 -24.31 5.98
C MET A 58 4.33 -23.76 4.72
N LEU A 59 4.09 -22.49 4.38
CA LEU A 59 4.65 -21.85 3.19
C LEU A 59 6.16 -21.55 3.30
N ASP A 60 6.71 -21.36 4.50
CA ASP A 60 8.16 -21.22 4.71
C ASP A 60 8.89 -22.56 4.57
N MET A 61 8.24 -23.67 4.96
CA MET A 61 8.79 -25.02 4.78
C MET A 61 8.63 -25.52 3.34
N GLU A 62 7.45 -25.35 2.76
CA GLU A 62 7.11 -25.84 1.43
C GLU A 62 6.20 -24.84 0.69
N PRO A 63 6.79 -23.91 -0.09
CA PRO A 63 6.04 -23.02 -0.96
C PRO A 63 5.14 -23.78 -1.93
N GLN A 64 3.98 -23.22 -2.25
CA GLN A 64 2.93 -23.90 -3.01
C GLN A 64 2.80 -23.33 -4.43
N LYS A 65 2.38 -24.14 -5.40
CA LYS A 65 2.06 -23.64 -6.74
C LYS A 65 0.66 -23.04 -6.74
N LEU A 66 0.52 -21.86 -7.35
CA LEU A 66 -0.77 -21.23 -7.56
C LEU A 66 -1.43 -21.73 -8.86
N PRO A 67 -2.77 -21.68 -8.97
CA PRO A 67 -3.50 -22.21 -10.13
C PRO A 67 -3.10 -21.60 -11.47
N GLY A 68 -2.87 -20.28 -11.53
CA GLY A 68 -2.44 -19.55 -12.72
C GLY A 68 -0.93 -19.59 -12.97
N GLY A 69 -0.16 -20.18 -12.05
CA GLY A 69 1.29 -20.28 -12.13
C GLY A 69 2.02 -19.43 -11.09
N GLY A 70 3.35 -19.51 -11.10
CA GLY A 70 4.18 -18.91 -10.05
C GLY A 70 4.13 -19.71 -8.75
N THR A 71 4.61 -19.09 -7.68
CA THR A 71 4.76 -19.76 -6.38
C THR A 71 4.20 -18.87 -5.27
N LEU A 72 3.30 -19.43 -4.45
CA LEU A 72 2.90 -18.85 -3.17
C LEU A 72 3.94 -19.20 -2.12
N THR A 73 4.78 -18.22 -1.80
CA THR A 73 5.71 -18.25 -0.68
C THR A 73 5.10 -17.57 0.54
N ALA A 74 5.69 -17.76 1.73
CA ALA A 74 5.29 -17.02 2.93
C ALA A 74 5.32 -15.49 2.71
N ARG A 75 6.39 -14.99 2.09
CA ARG A 75 6.56 -13.54 1.78
C ARG A 75 5.51 -13.02 0.80
N ARG A 76 5.13 -13.81 -0.23
CA ARG A 76 4.03 -13.46 -1.15
C ARG A 76 2.68 -13.45 -0.41
N PHE A 77 2.39 -14.47 0.40
CA PHE A 77 1.16 -14.50 1.21
C PHE A 77 1.03 -13.27 2.11
N LEU A 78 2.12 -12.79 2.71
CA LEU A 78 2.09 -11.61 3.57
C LEU A 78 1.80 -10.29 2.82
N GLN A 79 1.87 -10.27 1.48
CA GLN A 79 1.40 -9.12 0.68
C GLN A 79 -0.13 -9.00 0.63
N LEU A 80 -0.87 -9.99 1.13
CA LEU A 80 -2.33 -9.86 1.31
C LEU A 80 -2.71 -8.70 2.25
N GLY A 81 -1.76 -8.15 3.03
CA GLY A 81 -2.02 -6.92 3.78
C GLY A 81 -2.37 -5.73 2.89
N LEU A 82 -2.11 -5.78 1.58
CA LEU A 82 -2.71 -4.89 0.59
C LEU A 82 -4.23 -4.80 0.76
N CYS A 83 -4.95 -5.85 1.16
CA CYS A 83 -6.40 -5.76 1.33
C CYS A 83 -6.79 -4.89 2.53
N LEU A 84 -5.95 -4.79 3.57
CA LEU A 84 -6.28 -4.23 4.88
C LEU A 84 -6.45 -2.69 4.91
N GLY A 85 -5.98 -1.98 3.89
CA GLY A 85 -6.16 -0.53 3.74
C GLY A 85 -7.43 -0.14 2.97
N SER A 86 -8.30 -1.09 2.61
CA SER A 86 -9.63 -0.83 2.07
C SER A 86 -10.73 -0.84 3.15
N GLY A 87 -11.89 -0.26 2.84
CA GLY A 87 -13.04 -0.18 3.76
C GLY A 87 -13.55 -1.55 4.22
N SER A 88 -13.63 -2.52 3.30
CA SER A 88 -14.07 -3.90 3.56
C SER A 88 -12.92 -4.89 3.76
N GLY A 89 -11.68 -4.39 3.85
CA GLY A 89 -10.48 -5.21 3.83
C GLY A 89 -10.38 -6.23 4.95
N PHE A 90 -10.91 -5.88 6.13
CA PHE A 90 -10.85 -6.71 7.33
C PHE A 90 -11.79 -7.91 7.21
N GLU A 91 -13.02 -7.69 6.76
CA GLU A 91 -14.04 -8.72 6.53
C GLU A 91 -13.62 -9.64 5.38
N HIS A 92 -13.05 -9.06 4.34
CA HIS A 92 -12.53 -9.80 3.20
C HIS A 92 -11.38 -10.74 3.59
N MET A 93 -10.40 -10.22 4.33
CA MET A 93 -9.32 -11.04 4.88
C MET A 93 -9.86 -12.10 5.85
N HIS A 94 -10.86 -11.77 6.66
CA HIS A 94 -11.48 -12.72 7.57
C HIS A 94 -12.12 -13.90 6.82
N TYR A 95 -12.85 -13.62 5.73
CA TYR A 95 -13.47 -14.63 4.87
C TYR A 95 -12.45 -15.49 4.14
N LEU A 96 -11.37 -14.89 3.64
CA LEU A 96 -10.28 -15.61 2.98
C LEU A 96 -9.60 -16.63 3.92
N LEU A 97 -9.51 -16.30 5.21
CA LEU A 97 -8.83 -17.11 6.23
C LEU A 97 -9.75 -18.07 7.00
N GLU A 98 -11.05 -18.11 6.71
CA GLU A 98 -12.02 -18.92 7.48
C GLU A 98 -11.81 -20.43 7.30
N ASP A 99 -11.60 -20.90 6.06
CA ASP A 99 -11.39 -22.32 5.73
C ASP A 99 -10.32 -22.48 4.63
N PRO A 100 -9.03 -22.22 4.94
CA PRO A 100 -7.96 -22.31 3.94
C PRO A 100 -7.61 -23.77 3.58
N TRP A 101 -8.15 -24.73 4.32
CA TRP A 101 -7.69 -26.12 4.33
C TRP A 101 -8.50 -27.02 3.39
N LEU A 102 -7.82 -28.00 2.77
CA LEU A 102 -8.49 -29.08 2.07
C LEU A 102 -9.12 -30.04 3.09
N ARG A 103 -10.44 -30.25 3.00
CA ARG A 103 -11.13 -31.27 3.78
C ARG A 103 -10.77 -32.65 3.22
N THR A 104 -10.01 -33.43 3.98
CA THR A 104 -9.64 -34.80 3.65
C THR A 104 -10.06 -35.74 4.79
N SER A 105 -10.54 -36.92 4.42
CA SER A 105 -10.84 -38.01 5.36
C SER A 105 -9.60 -38.84 5.71
N ASP A 106 -8.46 -38.59 5.06
CA ASP A 106 -7.19 -39.28 5.32
C ASP A 106 -6.38 -38.55 6.41
N PRO A 107 -6.28 -39.09 7.63
CA PRO A 107 -5.52 -38.48 8.71
C PRO A 107 -4.00 -38.51 8.46
N ALA A 108 -3.51 -39.39 7.58
CA ALA A 108 -2.08 -39.52 7.27
C ALA A 108 -1.61 -38.52 6.20
N GLY A 109 -2.53 -37.94 5.42
CA GLY A 109 -2.23 -37.07 4.29
C GLY A 109 -1.69 -35.67 4.63
N GLY A 110 -1.63 -35.34 5.93
CA GLY A 110 -1.22 -34.03 6.43
C GLY A 110 -2.20 -32.91 6.07
N ARG A 111 -2.02 -31.75 6.68
CA ARG A 111 -2.80 -30.56 6.33
C ARG A 111 -2.30 -29.99 5.00
N ARG A 112 -3.24 -29.64 4.12
CA ARG A 112 -2.98 -29.09 2.78
C ARG A 112 -3.89 -27.91 2.52
N PHE A 113 -3.45 -26.98 1.68
CA PHE A 113 -4.29 -25.88 1.22
C PHE A 113 -5.35 -26.38 0.23
N SER A 114 -6.56 -25.83 0.32
CA SER A 114 -7.60 -26.11 -0.68
C SER A 114 -7.31 -25.35 -1.98
N TYR A 115 -7.76 -25.89 -3.12
CA TYR A 115 -7.69 -25.18 -4.40
C TYR A 115 -8.40 -23.83 -4.32
N ARG A 116 -9.56 -23.78 -3.64
CA ARG A 116 -10.33 -22.55 -3.40
C ARG A 116 -9.46 -21.49 -2.72
N PHE A 117 -8.74 -21.85 -1.66
CA PHE A 117 -7.88 -20.91 -0.94
C PHE A 117 -6.73 -20.40 -1.82
N LEU A 118 -6.01 -21.31 -2.48
CA LEU A 118 -4.91 -20.92 -3.37
C LEU A 118 -5.39 -19.99 -4.49
N LYS A 119 -6.56 -20.29 -5.09
CA LYS A 119 -7.15 -19.44 -6.11
C LYS A 119 -7.56 -18.06 -5.57
N ALA A 120 -8.20 -18.04 -4.41
CA ALA A 120 -8.61 -16.79 -3.78
C ALA A 120 -7.41 -15.90 -3.43
N VAL A 121 -6.33 -16.47 -2.87
CA VAL A 121 -5.08 -15.73 -2.60
C VAL A 121 -4.44 -15.18 -3.87
N GLU A 122 -4.46 -15.95 -4.97
CA GLU A 122 -3.97 -15.50 -6.27
C GLU A 122 -4.77 -14.31 -6.80
N ASP A 123 -6.10 -14.35 -6.68
CA ASP A 123 -7.00 -13.31 -7.20
C ASP A 123 -6.88 -11.97 -6.46
N GLU A 124 -6.35 -11.95 -5.23
CA GLU A 124 -6.07 -10.71 -4.48
C GLU A 124 -4.87 -9.92 -5.00
N MET A 125 -4.01 -10.53 -5.82
CA MET A 125 -2.71 -9.95 -6.20
C MET A 125 -2.66 -9.61 -7.68
N SER A 126 -2.91 -8.35 -8.02
CA SER A 126 -2.97 -7.88 -9.42
C SER A 126 -1.64 -7.40 -10.00
N TYR A 127 -0.50 -7.70 -9.37
CA TYR A 127 0.82 -7.22 -9.82
C TYR A 127 1.20 -7.73 -11.21
N GLU A 128 0.82 -8.96 -11.56
CA GLU A 128 1.14 -9.60 -12.86
C GLU A 128 0.33 -9.01 -14.02
N THR A 129 -0.89 -8.53 -13.76
CA THR A 129 -1.73 -7.86 -14.76
C THR A 129 -1.47 -6.36 -14.84
N ASN A 130 -0.74 -5.79 -13.86
CA ASN A 130 -0.36 -4.39 -13.79
C ASN A 130 1.17 -4.23 -13.62
N PRO A 131 1.99 -4.72 -14.57
CA PRO A 131 3.44 -4.78 -14.39
C PRO A 131 4.09 -3.40 -14.24
N LEU A 132 3.51 -2.35 -14.84
CA LEU A 132 3.98 -0.96 -14.64
C LEU A 132 3.83 -0.53 -13.19
N TYR A 133 2.75 -0.92 -12.51
CA TYR A 133 2.56 -0.67 -11.09
C TYR A 133 3.69 -1.32 -10.30
N ALA A 134 4.04 -2.58 -10.58
CA ALA A 134 5.11 -3.28 -9.88
C ALA A 134 6.50 -2.68 -10.13
N ILE A 135 6.87 -2.36 -11.37
CA ILE A 135 8.25 -1.92 -11.70
C ILE A 135 8.50 -0.44 -11.41
N ALA A 136 7.49 0.41 -11.51
CA ALA A 136 7.62 1.86 -11.34
C ALA A 136 7.20 2.34 -9.94
N HIS A 137 6.73 1.45 -9.07
CA HIS A 137 6.13 1.81 -7.78
C HIS A 137 6.99 2.77 -6.95
N GLU A 138 8.27 2.45 -6.73
CA GLU A 138 9.15 3.29 -5.90
C GLU A 138 9.62 4.55 -6.62
N SER A 139 9.54 4.60 -7.95
CA SER A 139 10.04 5.75 -8.73
C SER A 139 9.27 7.03 -8.46
N ILE A 140 8.04 6.92 -7.94
CA ILE A 140 7.21 8.08 -7.54
C ILE A 140 7.81 8.85 -6.36
N TYR A 141 8.78 8.27 -5.65
CA TYR A 141 9.53 8.90 -4.54
C TYR A 141 10.95 9.31 -4.95
N CYS A 142 11.35 9.04 -6.20
CA CYS A 142 12.68 9.38 -6.72
C CYS A 142 12.66 10.79 -7.34
N SER A 143 12.43 11.83 -6.53
CA SER A 143 12.42 13.23 -6.98
C SER A 143 13.76 13.91 -6.73
N GLY A 144 14.77 13.63 -7.56
CA GLY A 144 16.14 14.14 -7.36
C GLY A 144 16.91 13.47 -6.20
N ALA A 145 16.26 12.58 -5.45
CA ALA A 145 16.80 11.90 -4.26
C ALA A 145 17.66 10.64 -4.55
N GLY A 146 17.99 10.38 -5.82
CA GLY A 146 18.80 9.22 -6.19
C GLY A 146 18.00 7.90 -6.30
N ALA A 147 18.72 6.79 -6.35
CA ALA A 147 18.16 5.45 -6.50
C ALA A 147 17.40 4.98 -5.25
N SER A 148 16.18 4.43 -5.41
CA SER A 148 15.38 3.86 -4.32
C SER A 148 16.04 2.65 -3.66
N ARG A 149 16.74 1.83 -4.47
CA ARG A 149 17.45 0.61 -4.06
C ARG A 149 16.57 -0.32 -3.22
N TRP A 150 15.37 -0.62 -3.72
CA TRP A 150 14.39 -1.48 -3.05
C TRP A 150 14.13 -1.00 -1.62
N SER A 151 13.81 0.28 -1.49
CA SER A 151 13.66 0.98 -0.22
C SER A 151 12.66 0.26 0.69
N ALA A 152 11.50 -0.14 0.17
CA ALA A 152 10.50 -0.87 0.94
C ALA A 152 11.08 -2.16 1.54
N GLN A 153 11.90 -2.90 0.78
CA GLN A 153 12.56 -4.10 1.29
C GLN A 153 13.61 -3.79 2.36
N ARG A 154 14.47 -2.79 2.12
CA ARG A 154 15.52 -2.40 3.08
C ARG A 154 14.93 -1.92 4.41
N ILE A 155 13.94 -1.05 4.36
CA ILE A 155 13.28 -0.53 5.56
C ILE A 155 12.53 -1.65 6.31
N MET A 156 11.92 -2.60 5.61
CA MET A 156 11.32 -3.77 6.26
C MET A 156 12.36 -4.58 7.05
N GLN A 157 13.56 -4.77 6.48
CA GLN A 157 14.64 -5.53 7.12
C GLN A 157 15.20 -4.85 8.38
N GLU A 158 15.02 -3.54 8.53
CA GLU A 158 15.35 -2.80 9.75
C GLU A 158 14.32 -3.03 10.88
N LYS A 159 13.11 -3.51 10.55
CA LYS A 159 11.98 -3.64 11.46
C LYS A 159 11.71 -5.09 11.86
N LYS A 160 12.18 -5.49 13.05
CA LYS A 160 12.05 -6.87 13.58
C LYS A 160 10.61 -7.37 13.68
N GLU A 161 9.64 -6.47 13.81
CA GLU A 161 8.21 -6.82 13.82
C GLU A 161 7.72 -7.44 12.52
N PHE A 162 8.39 -7.19 11.39
CA PHE A 162 8.07 -7.78 10.08
C PHE A 162 8.89 -9.04 9.74
N ASP A 163 9.84 -9.43 10.58
CA ASP A 163 10.55 -10.71 10.41
C ASP A 163 9.65 -11.88 10.84
N TYR A 164 8.88 -12.41 9.90
CA TYR A 164 7.98 -13.53 10.16
C TYR A 164 8.72 -14.79 10.66
N LYS A 165 10.01 -14.97 10.32
CA LYS A 165 10.79 -16.13 10.79
C LYS A 165 11.13 -15.99 12.25
N GLU A 166 11.50 -14.78 12.69
CA GLU A 166 11.65 -14.47 14.11
C GLU A 166 10.32 -14.67 14.85
N LYS A 167 9.21 -14.15 14.30
CA LYS A 167 7.87 -14.29 14.91
C LYS A 167 7.36 -15.72 14.98
N LEU A 168 7.73 -16.59 14.03
CA LEU A 168 7.39 -18.02 14.09
C LEU A 168 8.07 -18.75 15.25
N ARG A 169 9.25 -18.28 15.70
CA ARG A 169 9.98 -18.88 16.84
C ARG A 169 9.33 -18.54 18.19
N ASP A 170 8.65 -17.40 18.30
CA ASP A 170 7.83 -17.06 19.45
C ASP A 170 6.46 -17.73 19.34
N PRO A 171 6.04 -18.61 20.28
CA PRO A 171 4.71 -19.22 20.28
C PRO A 171 3.56 -18.21 20.23
N LYS A 172 3.75 -17.01 20.79
CA LYS A 172 2.76 -15.92 20.83
C LYS A 172 3.03 -14.80 19.81
N GLY A 173 4.04 -14.97 18.95
CA GLY A 173 4.45 -13.96 17.99
C GLY A 173 3.36 -13.73 16.92
N LYS A 174 2.87 -12.51 16.81
CA LYS A 174 2.00 -12.11 15.69
C LYS A 174 2.85 -11.88 14.45
N ILE A 175 2.38 -12.36 13.30
CA ILE A 175 3.02 -12.12 12.01
C ILE A 175 2.32 -10.95 11.36
N PHE A 176 3.05 -9.89 11.00
CA PHE A 176 2.46 -8.72 10.37
C PHE A 176 2.46 -8.83 8.85
N PHE A 177 1.41 -8.28 8.24
CA PHE A 177 1.30 -8.21 6.80
C PHE A 177 1.96 -6.94 6.27
N THR A 178 2.48 -7.01 5.04
CA THR A 178 2.98 -5.85 4.32
C THR A 178 1.83 -5.13 3.59
N ALA A 179 2.04 -3.88 3.20
CA ALA A 179 1.05 -3.05 2.50
C ALA A 179 1.25 -3.12 0.97
N GLU A 180 1.11 -2.00 0.24
CA GLU A 180 1.41 -1.92 -1.21
C GLU A 180 2.92 -1.99 -1.55
N HIS A 181 3.74 -2.44 -0.61
CA HIS A 181 5.19 -2.49 -0.73
C HIS A 181 5.65 -3.44 -1.84
N ILE A 182 6.61 -2.97 -2.65
CA ILE A 182 7.26 -3.76 -3.71
C ILE A 182 8.63 -4.24 -3.24
N PHE A 183 8.95 -5.49 -3.55
CA PHE A 183 10.20 -6.14 -3.15
C PHE A 183 10.92 -6.75 -4.34
N ASP A 184 12.26 -6.81 -4.29
CA ASP A 184 13.09 -7.42 -5.36
C ASP A 184 12.71 -8.88 -5.60
N TRP A 185 12.39 -9.59 -4.52
CA TRP A 185 12.01 -11.00 -4.62
C TRP A 185 10.68 -11.25 -5.32
N MET A 186 9.83 -10.24 -5.52
CA MET A 186 8.57 -10.41 -6.28
C MET A 186 8.85 -10.89 -7.70
N TYR A 187 9.98 -10.47 -8.28
CA TYR A 187 10.44 -10.88 -9.61
C TYR A 187 11.00 -12.31 -9.64
N GLU A 188 10.90 -13.05 -8.55
CA GLU A 188 11.17 -14.50 -8.47
C GLU A 188 9.86 -15.29 -8.29
N ASP A 189 8.96 -14.81 -7.42
CA ASP A 189 7.77 -15.53 -7.00
C ASP A 189 6.57 -15.38 -7.94
N TYR A 190 6.45 -14.22 -8.61
CA TYR A 190 5.41 -13.93 -9.59
C TYR A 190 5.91 -14.28 -10.99
N LEU A 191 5.30 -15.29 -11.61
CA LEU A 191 5.73 -15.88 -12.87
C LEU A 191 5.88 -14.85 -13.99
N HIS A 192 4.86 -14.00 -14.17
CA HIS A 192 4.81 -13.01 -15.25
C HIS A 192 5.64 -11.76 -14.97
N LEU A 193 6.17 -11.60 -13.75
CA LEU A 193 7.14 -10.54 -13.44
C LEU A 193 8.59 -10.97 -13.67
N GLN A 194 8.89 -12.28 -13.71
CA GLN A 194 10.27 -12.78 -13.79
C GLN A 194 11.07 -12.17 -14.96
N GLY A 195 10.45 -12.04 -16.14
CA GLY A 195 11.08 -11.45 -17.32
C GLY A 195 11.43 -9.96 -17.18
N LEU A 196 10.79 -9.26 -16.23
CA LEU A 196 11.01 -7.85 -15.96
C LEU A 196 12.07 -7.60 -14.88
N ARG A 197 12.63 -8.64 -14.25
CA ARG A 197 13.64 -8.49 -13.18
C ARG A 197 14.81 -7.58 -13.58
N PRO A 198 15.42 -7.70 -14.79
CA PRO A 198 16.52 -6.81 -15.19
C PRO A 198 16.08 -5.34 -15.28
N VAL A 199 14.86 -5.08 -15.79
CA VAL A 199 14.31 -3.73 -15.90
C VAL A 199 14.04 -3.13 -14.53
N ALA A 200 13.44 -3.91 -13.63
CA ALA A 200 13.15 -3.46 -12.27
C ALA A 200 14.44 -3.16 -11.48
N ALA A 201 15.49 -3.99 -11.65
CA ALA A 201 16.80 -3.74 -11.07
C ALA A 201 17.47 -2.45 -11.61
N LEU A 202 17.33 -2.16 -12.92
CA LEU A 202 17.82 -0.91 -13.50
C LEU A 202 17.10 0.31 -12.93
N LEU A 203 15.77 0.24 -12.78
CA LEU A 203 14.99 1.33 -12.18
C LEU A 203 15.36 1.54 -10.70
N ALA A 204 15.43 0.45 -9.92
CA ALA A 204 15.79 0.52 -8.49
C ALA A 204 17.22 1.04 -8.25
N SER A 205 18.14 0.90 -9.21
CA SER A 205 19.54 1.35 -9.11
C SER A 205 19.83 2.68 -9.81
N LYS A 206 18.86 3.24 -10.55
CA LYS A 206 19.01 4.50 -11.28
C LYS A 206 19.27 5.66 -10.31
N GLN A 207 20.43 6.29 -10.42
CA GLN A 207 20.79 7.45 -9.58
C GLN A 207 20.22 8.76 -10.13
N GLU A 208 20.35 8.97 -11.44
CA GLU A 208 19.97 10.23 -12.08
C GLU A 208 18.45 10.27 -12.33
N TRP A 209 17.71 10.76 -11.34
CA TRP A 209 16.28 11.09 -11.46
C TRP A 209 16.07 12.60 -11.56
N THR A 210 15.23 13.01 -12.49
CA THR A 210 14.81 14.41 -12.58
C THR A 210 13.88 14.75 -11.41
N LYS A 211 13.79 16.03 -11.05
CA LYS A 211 12.79 16.50 -10.09
C LYS A 211 11.39 16.19 -10.62
N LEU A 212 10.56 15.55 -9.81
CA LEU A 212 9.19 15.20 -10.16
C LEU A 212 8.25 16.40 -9.98
N TYR A 213 8.57 17.26 -9.01
CA TYR A 213 7.75 18.41 -8.64
C TYR A 213 8.54 19.72 -8.81
N ASP A 214 7.85 20.72 -9.35
CA ASP A 214 8.32 22.10 -9.38
C ASP A 214 7.70 22.85 -8.20
N LYS A 215 8.43 22.92 -7.07
CA LYS A 215 7.93 23.53 -5.83
C LYS A 215 7.51 24.97 -6.06
N GLU A 216 8.31 25.78 -6.75
CA GLU A 216 7.99 27.18 -7.01
C GLU A 216 6.64 27.34 -7.71
N LYS A 217 6.34 26.50 -8.72
CA LYS A 217 5.03 26.50 -9.37
C LYS A 217 3.90 26.00 -8.46
N LEU A 218 4.14 24.98 -7.64
CA LEU A 218 3.14 24.48 -6.68
C LEU A 218 2.82 25.53 -5.60
N ASN A 219 3.84 26.17 -5.05
CA ASN A 219 3.72 27.23 -4.05
C ASN A 219 2.97 28.46 -4.61
N ALA A 220 3.17 28.78 -5.89
CA ALA A 220 2.49 29.87 -6.59
C ALA A 220 1.15 29.46 -7.26
N CYS A 221 0.66 28.23 -7.03
CA CYS A 221 -0.49 27.69 -7.74
C CYS A 221 -1.77 28.51 -7.45
N LYS A 222 -2.49 28.90 -8.50
CA LYS A 222 -3.77 29.63 -8.42
C LYS A 222 -4.98 28.77 -8.78
N VAL A 223 -4.77 27.51 -9.16
CA VAL A 223 -5.86 26.60 -9.53
C VAL A 223 -6.55 26.15 -8.23
N PRO A 224 -7.85 26.41 -8.06
CA PRO A 224 -8.60 25.89 -6.92
C PRO A 224 -8.46 24.37 -6.86
N THR A 225 -7.91 23.87 -5.75
CA THR A 225 -7.62 22.44 -5.58
C THR A 225 -8.23 21.95 -4.27
N ALA A 226 -8.82 20.75 -4.28
CA ALA A 226 -9.28 20.07 -3.08
C ALA A 226 -8.78 18.62 -3.05
N ALA A 227 -8.33 18.16 -1.89
CA ALA A 227 -7.80 16.82 -1.68
C ALA A 227 -8.54 16.08 -0.56
N ALA A 228 -8.87 14.81 -0.78
CA ALA A 228 -9.29 13.90 0.28
C ALA A 228 -8.06 13.18 0.87
N VAL A 229 -7.90 13.29 2.20
CA VAL A 229 -6.83 12.65 2.97
C VAL A 229 -7.48 11.77 4.03
N TYR A 230 -7.15 10.48 4.08
CA TYR A 230 -7.76 9.56 5.03
C TYR A 230 -6.92 9.44 6.30
N TYR A 231 -7.58 9.50 7.45
CA TYR A 231 -6.93 9.72 8.75
C TYR A 231 -5.94 8.60 9.14
N ASP A 232 -6.32 7.35 8.87
CA ASP A 232 -5.55 6.14 9.15
C ASP A 232 -5.25 5.36 7.86
N ASP A 233 -5.00 6.08 6.76
CA ASP A 233 -4.58 5.48 5.50
C ASP A 233 -3.31 4.61 5.70
N MET A 234 -3.34 3.40 5.16
CA MET A 234 -2.24 2.44 5.30
C MET A 234 -1.13 2.67 4.26
N TYR A 235 -1.44 3.32 3.15
CA TYR A 235 -0.55 3.43 1.99
C TYR A 235 0.01 4.84 1.81
N VAL A 236 -0.77 5.87 2.16
CA VAL A 236 -0.37 7.27 2.01
C VAL A 236 -0.37 7.95 3.37
N GLU A 237 0.82 8.24 3.89
CA GLU A 237 0.95 8.83 5.24
C GLU A 237 0.28 10.20 5.32
N ARG A 238 -0.66 10.32 6.26
CA ARG A 238 -1.44 11.54 6.51
C ARG A 238 -0.53 12.73 6.80
N ALA A 239 0.46 12.58 7.67
CA ALA A 239 1.36 13.66 8.03
C ALA A 239 2.16 14.21 6.83
N LEU A 240 2.61 13.34 5.92
CA LEU A 240 3.29 13.75 4.68
C LEU A 240 2.33 14.43 3.70
N SER A 241 1.07 13.98 3.67
CA SER A 241 0.02 14.65 2.89
C SER A 241 -0.27 16.06 3.41
N GLU A 242 -0.36 16.23 4.73
CA GLU A 242 -0.58 17.52 5.39
C GLU A 242 0.60 18.48 5.13
N GLN A 243 1.84 18.00 5.21
CA GLN A 243 3.03 18.80 4.86
C GLN A 243 2.97 19.28 3.41
N THR A 244 2.60 18.40 2.48
CA THR A 244 2.42 18.78 1.07
C THR A 244 1.32 19.81 0.88
N ALA A 245 0.20 19.67 1.61
CA ALA A 245 -0.89 20.62 1.55
C ALA A 245 -0.50 22.03 2.02
N GLN A 246 0.40 22.13 3.01
CA GLN A 246 0.91 23.43 3.50
C GLN A 246 1.77 24.16 2.47
N GLU A 247 2.34 23.44 1.50
CA GLU A 247 3.18 24.03 0.45
C GLU A 247 2.36 24.50 -0.76
N ILE A 248 1.34 23.73 -1.18
CA ILE A 248 0.57 24.05 -2.39
C ILE A 248 -0.25 25.33 -2.19
N GLY A 249 0.06 26.34 -3.00
CA GLY A 249 -0.63 27.63 -2.98
C GLY A 249 -0.31 28.51 -1.76
N CYS A 250 0.84 28.31 -1.11
CA CYS A 250 1.22 29.02 0.10
C CYS A 250 1.73 30.46 -0.14
N LEU A 251 2.10 30.83 -1.38
CA LEU A 251 2.61 32.18 -1.67
C LEU A 251 1.51 33.24 -1.75
N ALA A 252 1.89 34.49 -1.52
CA ALA A 252 0.98 35.62 -1.63
C ALA A 252 0.33 35.69 -3.03
N GLY A 253 -0.99 35.76 -3.07
CA GLY A 253 -1.77 35.79 -4.32
C GLY A 253 -1.96 34.43 -5.01
N ALA A 254 -1.50 33.33 -4.39
CA ALA A 254 -1.83 31.96 -4.76
C ALA A 254 -3.16 31.53 -4.11
N THR A 255 -3.62 30.32 -4.42
CA THR A 255 -4.83 29.71 -3.83
C THR A 255 -4.44 28.46 -3.05
N PRO A 256 -4.45 28.51 -1.69
CA PRO A 256 -4.16 27.34 -0.88
C PRO A 256 -5.06 26.16 -1.23
N ILE A 257 -4.48 24.97 -1.30
CA ILE A 257 -5.25 23.73 -1.45
C ILE A 257 -6.16 23.53 -0.23
N LYS A 258 -7.37 23.03 -0.47
CA LYS A 258 -8.28 22.61 0.59
C LYS A 258 -8.13 21.11 0.85
N THR A 259 -8.13 20.69 2.10
CA THR A 259 -8.06 19.28 2.48
C THR A 259 -9.32 18.85 3.22
N TRP A 260 -9.82 17.67 2.90
CA TRP A 260 -10.82 16.98 3.70
C TRP A 260 -10.13 15.80 4.37
N ILE A 261 -9.73 16.01 5.62
CA ILE A 261 -9.12 14.95 6.45
C ILE A 261 -10.26 14.21 7.16
N THR A 262 -10.42 12.91 6.87
CA THR A 262 -11.57 12.14 7.36
C THR A 262 -11.20 10.73 7.80
N ASN A 263 -11.87 10.24 8.85
CA ASN A 263 -11.82 8.84 9.28
C ASN A 263 -13.09 8.06 8.90
N GLU A 264 -14.02 8.67 8.14
CA GLU A 264 -15.21 7.99 7.63
C GLU A 264 -14.86 6.89 6.61
N TYR A 265 -13.72 7.02 5.94
CA TYR A 265 -13.28 6.13 4.88
C TYR A 265 -11.84 5.64 5.08
N GLN A 266 -11.52 4.59 4.33
CA GLN A 266 -10.15 4.11 4.10
C GLN A 266 -9.70 4.51 2.69
N HIS A 267 -8.53 4.07 2.25
CA HIS A 267 -7.93 4.47 0.98
C HIS A 267 -8.86 4.27 -0.24
N SER A 268 -9.73 3.24 -0.17
CA SER A 268 -10.69 2.90 -1.22
C SER A 268 -11.91 3.83 -1.34
N ALA A 269 -11.99 4.96 -0.63
CA ALA A 269 -13.21 5.76 -0.52
C ALA A 269 -13.87 6.12 -1.86
N ILE A 270 -13.08 6.47 -2.89
CA ILE A 270 -13.62 6.83 -4.22
C ILE A 270 -14.32 5.65 -4.91
N ARG A 271 -13.88 4.42 -4.63
CA ARG A 271 -14.50 3.18 -5.12
C ARG A 271 -15.72 2.80 -4.27
N ASP A 272 -15.64 3.04 -2.96
CA ASP A 272 -16.67 2.63 -2.01
C ASP A 272 -17.88 3.59 -2.02
N ASP A 273 -17.64 4.90 -2.12
CA ASP A 273 -18.66 5.96 -2.10
C ASP A 273 -18.23 7.19 -2.91
N GLY A 274 -17.95 6.97 -4.20
CA GLY A 274 -17.40 8.00 -5.07
C GLY A 274 -18.32 9.22 -5.25
N TYR A 275 -19.64 9.03 -5.17
CA TYR A 275 -20.59 10.14 -5.20
C TYR A 275 -20.35 11.10 -4.04
N ARG A 276 -20.32 10.60 -2.79
CA ARG A 276 -20.12 11.45 -1.61
C ARG A 276 -18.74 12.09 -1.62
N VAL A 277 -17.70 11.36 -2.00
CA VAL A 277 -16.33 11.90 -2.09
C VAL A 277 -16.28 13.08 -3.06
N LEU A 278 -16.84 12.92 -4.27
CA LEU A 278 -16.86 13.99 -5.27
C LEU A 278 -17.76 15.16 -4.85
N ASP A 279 -18.93 14.90 -4.27
CA ASP A 279 -19.84 15.94 -3.78
C ASP A 279 -19.20 16.78 -2.67
N VAL A 280 -18.41 16.17 -1.79
CA VAL A 280 -17.63 16.89 -0.78
C VAL A 280 -16.57 17.78 -1.43
N LEU A 281 -15.69 17.22 -2.27
CA LEU A 281 -14.56 17.95 -2.84
C LEU A 281 -15.01 19.07 -3.80
N LEU A 282 -16.02 18.81 -4.64
CA LEU A 282 -16.64 19.83 -5.48
C LEU A 282 -17.38 20.89 -4.66
N GLY A 283 -18.05 20.48 -3.58
CA GLY A 283 -18.70 21.41 -2.65
C GLY A 283 -17.69 22.36 -1.99
N MET A 284 -16.52 21.84 -1.58
CA MET A 284 -15.43 22.65 -1.03
C MET A 284 -14.88 23.63 -2.05
N LEU A 285 -14.65 23.19 -3.29
CA LEU A 285 -14.14 24.04 -4.38
C LEU A 285 -15.10 25.18 -4.73
N ARG A 286 -16.40 24.88 -4.76
CA ARG A 286 -17.46 25.82 -5.20
C ARG A 286 -18.05 26.66 -4.06
N GLY A 287 -17.62 26.44 -2.82
CA GLY A 287 -18.11 27.18 -1.65
C GLY A 287 -19.44 26.70 -1.08
N ASN A 288 -19.97 25.57 -1.57
CA ASN A 288 -21.22 24.98 -1.08
C ASN A 288 -21.02 24.15 0.20
N LYS A 289 -19.76 23.79 0.54
CA LYS A 289 -19.40 23.10 1.77
C LYS A 289 -18.20 23.79 2.42
N GLN A 290 -18.35 24.15 3.70
CA GLN A 290 -17.29 24.71 4.51
C GLN A 290 -16.73 23.62 5.43
N ILE A 291 -15.62 23.03 5.00
CA ILE A 291 -14.83 22.10 5.80
C ILE A 291 -13.56 22.85 6.21
N PRO A 292 -13.27 22.99 7.51
CA PRO A 292 -11.99 23.55 7.96
C PRO A 292 -10.84 22.68 7.43
N SER A 293 -9.88 23.33 6.77
CA SER A 293 -8.70 22.71 6.18
C SER A 293 -7.48 23.56 6.45
#